data_AF-A0AA93BGW9-F1
#
_entry.id   AF-A0AA93BGW9-F1
#
_cell.length_a   1.000
_cell.length_b   1.000
_cell.length_c   1.000
_cell.angle_alpha   90.00
_cell.angle_beta   90.00
_cell.angle_gamma   90.00
#
_symmetry.space_group_name_H-M   'P 1'
#
loop_
_entity.id
_entity.type
_entity.pdbx_description
1 polymer ?
#
loop_
_entity_poly.entity_id
_entity_poly.type
_entity_poly.pdbx_seq_one_letter_code
_entity_poly.pdbx_strand_id
1 'polypeptide(L)'
;MSLRLKCCLQKVWQTDEGKIGLESLWNAINKINQAGFMLSSMAFTHTYCGCEADNYNQAIINYDGKIFKCTARDFREEYHYGYLAESGLIVWDTQRLETRLALKFPAKCQACKLLPCCPGICSQKLLEHTNPDDISCPFPFDKGMTMEDVILFNVKQKMILKRYEKEHDDIGNADD
;
A
#
# COMPACT_ATOMS: atom_id res chain seq x y z
N MET A 1 -21.15 16.14 -6.20
CA MET A 1 -19.91 15.34 -6.07
C MET A 1 -19.59 15.18 -4.59
N SER A 2 -20.18 14.17 -3.93
CA SER A 2 -19.96 13.94 -2.49
C SER A 2 -18.58 13.32 -2.29
N LEU A 3 -17.66 14.02 -1.62
CA LEU A 3 -16.31 13.52 -1.33
C LEU A 3 -16.41 12.30 -0.40
N ARG A 4 -16.13 11.11 -0.94
CA ARG A 4 -16.01 9.87 -0.18
C ARG A 4 -14.70 9.92 0.61
N LEU A 5 -14.75 10.37 1.88
CA LEU A 5 -13.58 10.36 2.76
C LEU A 5 -13.15 8.90 3.04
N LYS A 6 -11.90 8.59 2.73
CA LYS A 6 -11.27 7.30 3.04
C LYS A 6 -10.15 7.52 4.04
N CYS A 7 -10.09 6.69 5.07
CA CYS A 7 -9.01 6.70 6.05
C CYS A 7 -7.91 5.71 5.63
N CYS A 8 -6.65 6.14 5.65
CA CYS A 8 -5.51 5.26 5.45
C CYS A 8 -4.74 5.14 6.77
N LEU A 9 -4.88 4.01 7.46
CA LEU A 9 -4.11 3.70 8.66
C LEU A 9 -2.74 3.16 8.28
N GLN A 10 -1.70 3.88 8.66
CA GLN A 10 -0.31 3.50 8.43
C GLN A 10 0.45 3.52 9.75
N LYS A 11 1.37 2.56 9.92
CA LYS A 11 2.35 2.63 11.01
C LYS A 11 3.26 3.82 10.74
N VAL A 12 3.45 4.68 11.74
CA VAL A 12 4.48 5.72 11.69
C VAL A 12 5.85 5.06 11.83
N TRP A 13 6.77 5.37 10.92
CA TRP A 13 8.09 4.74 10.84
C TRP A 13 8.96 4.96 12.09
N GLN A 14 8.70 6.04 12.85
CA GLN A 14 9.37 6.36 14.12
C GLN A 14 8.86 5.54 15.31
N THR A 15 7.81 4.74 15.13
CA THR A 15 7.21 3.94 16.20
C THR A 15 7.77 2.53 16.20
N ASP A 16 8.22 2.08 17.37
CA ASP A 16 8.66 0.70 17.64
C ASP A 16 7.54 -0.31 17.34
N GLU A 17 7.86 -1.38 16.62
CA GLU A 17 6.93 -2.43 16.22
C GLU A 17 6.34 -3.20 17.40
N GLY A 18 7.09 -3.31 18.49
CA GLY A 18 6.62 -3.96 19.72
C GLY A 18 5.55 -3.17 20.46
N LYS A 19 5.39 -1.88 20.16
CA LYS A 19 4.42 -1.00 20.85
C LYS A 19 3.02 -1.01 20.24
N ILE A 20 2.85 -1.56 19.03
CA ILE A 20 1.55 -1.63 18.36
C ILE A 20 1.03 -3.07 18.44
N GLY A 21 0.11 -3.29 19.38
CA GLY A 21 -0.62 -4.55 19.54
C GLY A 21 -1.80 -4.68 18.58
N LEU A 22 -2.15 -5.92 18.26
CA LEU A 22 -3.28 -6.25 17.37
C LEU A 22 -4.62 -5.70 17.89
N GLU A 23 -4.81 -5.71 19.21
CA GLU A 23 -6.02 -5.16 19.85
C GLU A 23 -6.19 -3.65 19.59
N SER A 24 -5.10 -2.88 19.71
CA SER A 24 -5.13 -1.44 19.44
C SER A 24 -5.45 -1.13 17.99
N LEU A 25 -4.91 -1.94 17.06
CA LEU A 25 -5.24 -1.85 15.64
C LEU A 25 -6.73 -2.12 15.40
N TRP A 26 -7.28 -3.20 15.96
CA TRP A 26 -8.71 -3.50 15.83
C TRP A 26 -9.60 -2.43 16.43
N ASN A 27 -9.24 -1.90 17.60
CA ASN A 27 -9.97 -0.81 18.23
C ASN A 27 -10.00 0.45 17.35
N ALA A 28 -8.88 0.81 16.72
CA ALA A 28 -8.85 1.92 15.76
C ALA A 28 -9.72 1.65 14.52
N ILE A 29 -9.59 0.45 13.93
CA ILE A 29 -10.39 0.03 12.77
C ILE A 29 -11.89 0.09 13.08
N ASN A 30 -12.29 -0.44 14.23
CA ASN A 30 -13.69 -0.48 14.65
C ASN A 30 -14.25 0.93 14.86
N LYS A 31 -13.50 1.83 15.51
CA LYS A 31 -13.93 3.23 15.69
C LYS A 31 -14.15 3.95 14.36
N ILE A 32 -13.25 3.76 13.39
CA ILE A 32 -13.36 4.36 12.05
C ILE A 32 -14.59 3.81 11.32
N ASN A 33 -14.76 2.49 11.30
CA ASN A 33 -15.92 1.85 10.66
C ASN A 33 -17.25 2.24 11.32
N GLN A 34 -17.29 2.38 12.66
CA GLN A 34 -18.48 2.81 13.42
C GLN A 34 -18.87 4.26 13.11
N ALA A 35 -17.88 5.12 12.84
CA ALA A 35 -18.12 6.46 12.33
C ALA A 35 -18.54 6.50 10.85
N GLY A 36 -18.67 5.33 10.21
CA GLY A 36 -19.07 5.16 8.82
C GLY A 36 -17.90 5.13 7.84
N PHE A 37 -16.72 5.61 8.21
CA PHE A 37 -15.63 5.78 7.26
C PHE A 37 -15.03 4.45 6.80
N MET A 38 -14.65 4.40 5.53
CA MET A 38 -13.95 3.25 4.95
C MET A 38 -12.43 3.38 5.15
N LEU A 39 -11.78 2.24 5.34
CA LEU A 39 -10.33 2.12 5.34
C LEU A 39 -9.79 1.72 3.97
N SER A 40 -8.68 2.34 3.58
CA SER A 40 -7.90 1.94 2.39
C SER A 40 -6.69 1.06 2.71
N SER A 41 -6.37 0.87 4.00
CA SER A 41 -5.28 0.00 4.44
C SER A 41 -5.68 -1.47 4.35
N MET A 42 -4.71 -2.36 4.08
CA MET A 42 -4.93 -3.81 3.99
C MET A 42 -6.04 -4.21 2.99
N ALA A 43 -6.33 -3.34 2.04
CA ALA A 43 -7.41 -3.54 1.09
C ALA A 43 -7.02 -4.59 0.04
N PHE A 44 -7.94 -5.52 -0.22
CA PHE A 44 -7.85 -6.40 -1.36
C PHE A 44 -8.03 -5.62 -2.66
N THR A 45 -7.23 -5.99 -3.64
CA THR A 45 -7.30 -5.42 -4.98
C THR A 45 -8.01 -6.40 -5.91
N HIS A 46 -8.84 -5.88 -6.82
CA HIS A 46 -9.55 -6.69 -7.82
C HIS A 46 -8.68 -6.99 -9.05
N THR A 47 -7.67 -6.15 -9.27
CA THR A 47 -6.60 -6.33 -10.23
C THR A 47 -5.29 -6.34 -9.46
N TYR A 48 -4.31 -7.12 -9.91
CA TYR A 48 -2.96 -6.95 -9.38
C TYR A 48 -2.43 -5.58 -9.83
N CYS A 49 -2.69 -4.54 -9.04
CA CYS A 49 -2.02 -3.25 -9.16
C CYS A 49 -0.80 -3.32 -8.25
N GLY A 50 0.38 -3.46 -8.84
CA GLY A 50 1.63 -3.33 -8.12
C GLY A 50 1.74 -1.93 -7.48
N CYS A 51 2.76 -1.72 -6.65
CA CYS A 51 3.06 -0.39 -6.17
C CYS A 51 3.34 0.53 -7.37
N GLU A 52 2.86 1.78 -7.36
CA GLU A 52 3.19 2.76 -8.40
C GLU A 52 4.71 2.94 -8.56
N ALA A 53 5.46 2.76 -7.48
CA ALA A 53 6.92 2.76 -7.48
C ALA A 53 7.55 1.65 -8.34
N ASP A 54 6.78 0.64 -8.74
CA ASP A 54 7.21 -0.50 -9.56
C ASP A 54 6.78 -0.34 -11.02
N ASN A 55 6.07 0.75 -11.37
CA ASN A 55 5.79 1.08 -12.76
C ASN A 55 7.02 1.70 -13.40
N TYR A 56 7.45 1.23 -14.59
CA TYR A 56 8.66 1.73 -15.27
C TYR A 56 8.68 3.27 -15.38
N ASN A 57 7.59 3.85 -15.88
CA ASN A 57 7.47 5.30 -16.16
C ASN A 57 7.12 6.18 -14.95
N GLN A 58 6.94 5.62 -13.75
CA GLN A 58 6.68 6.44 -12.57
C GLN A 58 7.96 7.14 -12.11
N ALA A 59 7.89 8.42 -11.79
CA ALA A 59 9.03 9.19 -11.30
C ALA A 59 8.58 10.16 -10.20
N ILE A 60 9.41 10.31 -9.17
CA ILE A 60 9.33 11.38 -8.20
C ILE A 60 10.55 12.26 -8.43
N ILE A 61 10.31 13.52 -8.76
CA ILE A 61 11.35 14.49 -9.07
C ILE A 61 11.57 15.34 -7.83
N ASN A 62 12.77 15.32 -7.27
CA ASN A 62 13.16 16.15 -6.15
C ASN A 62 13.59 17.56 -6.63
N TYR A 63 13.68 18.53 -5.72
CA TYR A 63 13.98 19.93 -6.04
C TYR A 63 15.34 20.14 -6.73
N ASP A 64 16.28 19.21 -6.53
CA ASP A 64 17.62 19.19 -7.11
C ASP A 64 17.70 18.40 -8.43
N GLY A 65 16.55 18.03 -8.99
CA GLY A 65 16.44 17.26 -10.23
C GLY A 65 16.69 15.76 -10.07
N LYS A 66 17.00 15.26 -8.87
CA LYS A 66 17.18 13.82 -8.65
C LYS A 66 15.85 13.07 -8.72
N ILE A 67 15.91 11.86 -9.26
CA ILE A 67 14.75 11.02 -9.51
C ILE A 67 14.67 9.92 -8.47
N PHE A 68 13.50 9.72 -7.89
CA PHE A 68 13.20 8.67 -6.91
C PHE A 68 11.97 7.88 -7.35
N LYS A 69 11.79 6.68 -6.79
CA LYS A 69 10.63 5.81 -7.08
C LYS A 69 9.58 5.81 -5.97
N CYS A 70 9.96 6.08 -4.71
CA CYS A 70 9.05 5.99 -3.59
C CYS A 70 9.17 7.21 -2.65
N THR A 71 8.04 7.78 -2.22
CA THR A 71 7.99 8.87 -1.23
C THR A 71 8.11 8.37 0.21
N ALA A 72 8.04 7.06 0.44
CA ALA A 72 8.11 6.46 1.77
C ALA A 72 9.57 6.19 2.24
N ARG A 73 10.55 6.88 1.65
CA ARG A 73 11.98 6.78 1.97
C ARG A 73 12.61 8.17 1.97
N ASP A 74 13.80 8.25 2.56
CA ASP A 74 14.59 9.47 2.53
C ASP A 74 15.06 9.79 1.11
N PHE A 75 15.08 11.07 0.78
CA PHE A 75 15.58 11.61 -0.49
C PHE A 75 17.10 11.79 -0.44
N ARG A 76 17.83 10.77 0.03
CA ARG A 76 19.30 10.77 0.10
C ARG A 76 19.92 10.41 -1.25
N GLU A 77 21.14 10.90 -1.48
CA GLU A 77 21.87 10.71 -2.73
C GLU A 77 21.93 9.24 -3.13
N GLU A 78 22.32 8.36 -2.21
CA GLU A 78 22.51 6.93 -2.47
C GLU A 78 21.22 6.19 -2.87
N TYR A 79 20.05 6.84 -2.81
CA TYR A 79 18.75 6.25 -3.13
C TYR A 79 18.12 6.76 -4.44
N HIS A 80 18.78 7.67 -5.17
CA HIS A 80 18.24 8.12 -6.45
C HIS A 80 18.29 7.02 -7.52
N TYR A 81 17.33 7.08 -8.44
CA TYR A 81 17.16 6.21 -9.60
C TYR A 81 17.54 6.91 -10.90
N GLY A 82 18.03 8.15 -10.83
CA GLY A 82 18.44 8.94 -11.98
C GLY A 82 18.44 10.43 -11.67
N TYR A 83 18.54 11.24 -12.70
CA TYR A 83 18.46 12.70 -12.63
C TYR A 83 17.73 13.27 -13.85
N LEU A 84 17.18 14.47 -13.70
CA LEU A 84 16.62 15.27 -14.78
C LEU A 84 17.75 16.02 -15.49
N ALA A 85 18.00 15.73 -16.76
CA ALA A 85 18.98 16.43 -17.56
C ALA A 85 18.48 17.82 -17.99
N GLU A 86 19.39 18.70 -18.42
CA GLU A 86 19.06 20.04 -18.95
C GLU A 86 18.11 19.99 -20.16
N SER A 87 18.10 18.88 -20.90
CA SER A 87 17.15 18.63 -22.00
C SER A 87 15.71 18.42 -21.53
N GLY A 88 15.46 18.31 -20.22
CA GLY A 88 14.18 17.96 -19.64
C GLY A 88 13.87 16.45 -19.66
N LEU A 89 14.81 15.62 -20.12
CA LEU A 89 14.68 14.17 -20.13
C LEU A 89 15.23 13.56 -18.85
N ILE A 90 14.59 12.49 -18.37
CA ILE A 90 15.11 11.70 -17.25
C ILE A 90 16.21 10.77 -17.75
N VAL A 91 17.39 10.87 -17.14
CA VAL A 91 18.48 9.90 -17.26
C VAL A 91 18.36 8.93 -16.09
N TRP A 92 17.93 7.70 -16.38
CA TRP A 92 17.77 6.65 -15.37
C TRP A 92 19.10 5.94 -15.07
N ASP A 93 19.28 5.57 -13.81
CA ASP A 93 20.14 4.45 -13.43
C ASP A 93 19.44 3.15 -13.83
N THR A 94 19.71 2.71 -15.06
CA THR A 94 19.08 1.54 -15.66
C THR A 94 19.32 0.27 -14.84
N GLN A 95 20.52 0.07 -14.30
CA GLN A 95 20.85 -1.14 -13.53
C GLN A 95 20.00 -1.21 -12.26
N ARG A 96 19.89 -0.09 -11.54
CA ARG A 96 19.08 -0.01 -10.33
C ARG A 96 17.59 -0.18 -10.62
N LEU A 97 17.11 0.42 -11.72
CA LEU A 97 15.73 0.32 -12.16
C LEU A 97 15.38 -1.12 -12.54
N GLU A 98 16.20 -1.78 -13.36
CA GLU A 98 16.03 -3.17 -13.76
C GLU A 98 16.02 -4.11 -12.55
N THR A 99 16.91 -3.88 -11.58
CA THR A 99 16.95 -4.67 -10.33
C THR A 99 15.60 -4.63 -9.60
N ARG A 100 14.97 -3.45 -9.53
CA ARG A 100 13.63 -3.29 -8.93
C ARG A 100 12.56 -4.02 -9.74
N LEU A 101 12.56 -3.84 -11.05
CA LEU A 101 11.52 -4.39 -11.94
C LEU A 101 11.61 -5.91 -12.09
N ALA A 102 12.79 -6.49 -11.88
CA ALA A 102 13.03 -7.92 -11.92
C ALA A 102 12.70 -8.64 -10.59
N LEU A 103 12.26 -7.92 -9.55
CA LEU A 103 11.90 -8.52 -8.27
C LEU A 103 10.81 -9.57 -8.44
N LYS A 104 11.01 -10.71 -7.77
CA LYS A 104 10.04 -11.80 -7.72
C LYS A 104 9.35 -11.81 -6.37
N PHE A 105 8.14 -12.36 -6.34
CA PHE A 105 7.48 -12.66 -5.07
C PHE A 105 8.33 -13.64 -4.26
N PRO A 106 8.49 -13.42 -2.94
CA PRO A 106 9.10 -14.41 -2.05
C PRO A 106 8.33 -15.73 -2.06
N ALA A 107 9.01 -16.84 -1.75
CA ALA A 107 8.40 -18.18 -1.77
C ALA A 107 7.15 -18.26 -0.87
N LYS A 108 7.18 -17.64 0.32
CA LYS A 108 6.02 -17.54 1.22
C LYS A 108 4.82 -16.82 0.60
N CYS A 109 5.04 -15.84 -0.28
CA CYS A 109 3.97 -15.14 -0.98
C CYS A 109 3.44 -15.97 -2.15
N GLN A 110 4.32 -16.66 -2.90
CA GLN A 110 3.91 -17.56 -3.98
C GLN A 110 3.02 -18.71 -3.48
N ALA A 111 3.26 -19.19 -2.27
CA ALA A 111 2.44 -20.21 -1.61
C ALA A 111 1.16 -19.65 -0.95
N CYS A 112 0.99 -18.33 -0.88
CA CYS A 112 -0.12 -17.71 -0.14
C CYS A 112 -1.41 -17.72 -0.95
N LYS A 113 -2.50 -18.22 -0.34
CA LYS A 113 -3.84 -18.28 -0.96
C LYS A 113 -4.44 -16.90 -1.26
N LEU A 114 -3.99 -15.85 -0.57
CA LEU A 114 -4.43 -14.47 -0.84
C LEU A 114 -3.66 -13.80 -1.96
N LEU A 115 -2.57 -14.38 -2.49
CA LEU A 115 -1.73 -13.70 -3.48
C LEU A 115 -2.52 -13.02 -4.62
N PRO A 116 -3.59 -13.63 -5.20
CA PRO A 116 -4.35 -13.00 -6.28
C PRO A 116 -5.06 -11.69 -5.91
N CYS A 117 -5.37 -11.46 -4.63
CA CYS A 117 -6.03 -10.24 -4.14
C CYS A 117 -5.17 -9.44 -3.15
N CYS A 118 -3.95 -9.90 -2.89
CA CYS A 118 -3.03 -9.30 -1.93
C CYS A 118 -2.24 -8.16 -2.59
N PRO A 119 -2.02 -7.03 -1.89
CA PRO A 119 -1.14 -5.96 -2.40
C PRO A 119 0.35 -6.36 -2.45
N GLY A 120 0.71 -7.53 -1.92
CA GLY A 120 2.08 -8.03 -1.92
C GLY A 120 3.00 -7.33 -0.90
N ILE A 121 4.25 -7.80 -0.83
CA ILE A 121 5.30 -7.16 -0.04
C ILE A 121 5.84 -5.96 -0.84
N CYS A 122 6.06 -4.84 -0.15
CA CYS A 122 6.67 -3.66 -0.73
C CYS A 122 8.01 -3.99 -1.40
N SER A 123 8.15 -3.68 -2.69
CA SER A 123 9.39 -3.86 -3.47
C SER A 123 10.61 -3.20 -2.82
N GLN A 124 10.42 -2.02 -2.22
CA GLN A 124 11.50 -1.32 -1.53
C GLN A 124 12.01 -2.13 -0.34
N LYS A 125 11.13 -2.80 0.42
CA LYS A 125 11.56 -3.69 1.50
C LYS A 125 12.34 -4.88 0.95
N LEU A 126 11.93 -5.45 -0.19
CA LEU A 126 12.65 -6.54 -0.84
C LEU A 126 14.06 -6.13 -1.28
N LEU A 127 14.24 -4.90 -1.78
CA LEU A 127 15.56 -4.37 -2.18
C LEU A 127 16.49 -4.12 -0.98
N GLU A 128 15.93 -3.80 0.18
CA GLU A 128 16.67 -3.43 1.39
C GLU A 128 17.05 -4.62 2.27
N HIS A 129 16.47 -5.80 2.04
CA HIS A 129 16.74 -6.99 2.84
C HIS A 129 17.55 -8.01 2.03
N THR A 130 18.55 -8.61 2.66
CA THR A 130 19.36 -9.67 2.05
C THR A 130 18.56 -10.96 1.89
N ASN A 131 17.68 -11.26 2.85
CA ASN A 131 16.81 -12.43 2.83
C ASN A 131 15.33 -12.01 2.77
N PRO A 132 14.59 -12.33 1.70
CA PRO A 132 13.17 -12.01 1.58
C PRO A 132 12.27 -12.64 2.66
N ASP A 133 12.71 -13.74 3.26
CA ASP A 133 11.95 -14.43 4.30
C ASP A 133 11.91 -13.64 5.61
N ASP A 134 12.89 -12.77 5.87
CA ASP A 134 12.96 -11.92 7.07
C ASP A 134 11.93 -10.78 7.05
N ILE A 135 11.34 -10.48 5.89
CA ILE A 135 10.39 -9.37 5.74
C ILE A 135 9.01 -9.76 6.25
N SER A 136 8.51 -9.16 7.32
CA SER A 136 7.15 -9.42 7.80
C SER A 136 6.07 -9.14 6.74
N CYS A 137 5.04 -9.98 6.74
CA CYS A 137 3.87 -9.80 5.90
C CYS A 137 3.17 -8.46 6.27
N PRO A 138 2.65 -7.69 5.30
CA PRO A 138 1.86 -6.50 5.59
C PRO A 138 0.58 -6.80 6.37
N PHE A 139 0.04 -8.01 6.21
CA PHE A 139 -0.98 -8.54 7.12
C PHE A 139 -0.27 -9.14 8.34
N PRO A 140 -0.58 -8.69 9.57
CA PRO A 140 0.15 -9.05 10.79
C PRO A 140 -0.21 -10.46 11.30
N PHE A 141 -0.01 -11.47 10.44
CA PHE A 141 -0.23 -12.88 10.75
C PHE A 141 0.71 -13.38 11.86
N ASP A 142 1.93 -12.85 11.90
CA ASP A 142 2.92 -13.05 12.96
C ASP A 142 2.46 -12.52 14.33
N LYS A 143 1.54 -11.55 14.35
CA LYS A 143 0.92 -11.00 15.56
C LYS A 143 -0.43 -11.62 15.89
N GLY A 144 -0.79 -12.73 15.25
CA GLY A 144 -2.00 -13.50 15.54
C GLY A 144 -3.25 -13.11 14.73
N MET A 145 -3.14 -12.22 13.74
CA MET A 145 -4.24 -12.03 12.79
C MET A 145 -4.41 -13.31 11.95
N THR A 146 -5.64 -13.72 11.70
CA THR A 146 -5.94 -14.89 10.86
C THR A 146 -6.26 -14.50 9.43
N MET A 147 -6.29 -15.49 8.53
CA MET A 147 -6.73 -15.27 7.15
C MET A 147 -8.19 -14.82 7.10
N GLU A 148 -9.02 -15.45 7.92
CA GLU A 148 -10.44 -15.18 8.10
C GLU A 148 -10.67 -13.74 8.56
N ASP A 149 -9.84 -13.23 9.47
CA ASP A 149 -9.91 -11.83 9.90
C ASP A 149 -9.68 -10.85 8.76
N VAL A 150 -8.68 -11.10 7.91
CA VAL A 150 -8.37 -10.25 6.74
C VAL A 150 -9.51 -10.29 5.72
N ILE A 151 -10.08 -11.48 5.49
CA ILE A 151 -11.24 -11.66 4.61
C ILE A 151 -12.45 -10.89 5.17
N LEU A 152 -12.78 -11.11 6.44
CA LEU A 152 -13.92 -10.46 7.10
C LEU A 152 -13.76 -8.93 7.15
N PHE A 153 -12.53 -8.44 7.40
CA PHE A 153 -12.20 -7.03 7.32
C PHE A 153 -12.55 -6.47 5.94
N ASN A 154 -12.07 -7.10 4.86
CA ASN A 154 -12.30 -6.65 3.49
C ASN A 154 -13.78 -6.74 3.08
N VAL A 155 -14.50 -7.78 3.52
CA VAL A 155 -15.97 -7.89 3.33
C VAL A 155 -16.68 -6.71 4.01
N LYS A 156 -16.34 -6.38 5.26
CA LYS A 156 -16.90 -5.23 5.98
C LYS A 156 -16.64 -3.92 5.24
N GLN A 157 -15.43 -3.70 4.72
CA GLN A 157 -15.12 -2.51 3.93
C GLN A 157 -16.00 -2.41 2.66
N LYS A 158 -16.25 -3.53 1.98
CA LYS A 158 -17.17 -3.57 0.83
C LYS A 158 -18.62 -3.29 1.21
N MET A 159 -19.07 -3.74 2.38
CA MET A 159 -20.43 -3.45 2.87
C MET A 159 -20.61 -1.96 3.18
N ILE A 160 -19.61 -1.33 3.80
CA ILE A 160 -19.59 0.12 4.05
C ILE A 160 -19.66 0.89 2.72
N LEU A 161 -18.86 0.50 1.73
CA LEU A 161 -18.87 1.12 0.40
C LEU A 161 -20.25 1.02 -0.27
N LYS A 162 -20.88 -0.16 -0.26
CA LYS A 162 -22.21 -0.37 -0.85
C LYS A 162 -23.28 0.45 -0.15
N ARG A 163 -23.19 0.61 1.17
CA ARG A 163 -24.11 1.46 1.93
C ARG A 163 -24.03 2.92 1.45
N TYR A 164 -22.81 3.43 1.25
CA TYR A 164 -22.61 4.77 0.71
C TYR A 164 -23.12 4.94 -0.72
N GLU A 165 -22.97 3.91 -1.56
CA GLU A 165 -23.50 3.92 -2.94
C GLU A 165 -25.02 3.97 -2.93
N LYS A 166 -25.67 3.15 -2.11
CA LYS A 166 -27.13 3.17 -1.96
C LYS A 166 -27.65 4.51 -1.42
N GLU A 167 -27.03 5.05 -0.37
CA GLU A 167 -27.42 6.36 0.19
C GLU A 167 -27.28 7.48 -0.86
N HIS A 168 -26.33 7.37 -1.81
CA HIS A 168 -26.19 8.32 -2.91
C HIS A 168 -27.31 8.17 -3.95
N ASP A 169 -27.63 6.95 -4.35
CA ASP A 169 -28.71 6.67 -5.28
C ASP A 169 -30.06 7.12 -4.72
N ASP A 170 -30.30 6.91 -3.41
CA ASP A 170 -31.54 7.34 -2.74
C ASP A 170 -31.66 8.89 -2.68
N ILE A 171 -30.56 9.63 -2.51
CA ILE A 171 -30.56 11.11 -2.56
C ILE A 171 -30.75 11.61 -3.99
N GLY A 172 -30.07 11.00 -4.96
CA GLY A 172 -30.17 11.41 -6.38
C GLY A 172 -31.55 11.19 -6.98
N ASN A 173 -32.31 10.21 -6.49
CA ASN A 173 -33.69 9.95 -6.91
C ASN A 173 -34.75 10.70 -6.09
N ALA A 174 -34.38 11.42 -5.03
CA ALA A 174 -35.30 12.22 -4.22
C ALA A 174 -35.44 13.67 -4.73
N ASP A 175 -34.59 14.07 -5.68
CA ASP A 175 -34.55 15.39 -6.30
C ASP A 175 -35.18 15.43 -7.72
N ASP A 176 -35.77 14.32 -8.19
CA ASP A 176 -36.58 14.17 -9.42
C ASP A 176 -38.08 13.97 -9.09
#